data_AF-A0A2N1JTS2-F1
#
_entry.id   AF-A0A2N1JTS2-F1
#
_cell.length_a   1.000
_cell.length_b   1.000
_cell.length_c   1.000
_cell.angle_alpha   90.00
_cell.angle_beta   90.00
_cell.angle_gamma   90.00
#
_symmetry.space_group_name_H-M   'P 1'
#
loop_
_entity.id
_entity.type
_entity.pdbx_description
1 polymer ?
#
loop_
_entity_poly.entity_id
_entity_poly.type
_entity_poly.pdbx_seq_one_letter_code
_entity_poly.pdbx_strand_id
1 'polypeptide(L)'
;MWLLTAIAPVLIVGGIVVYVIGRLKHKYDNGTLGKKKSKNAQVLLDSLIPIGMLVGCMIGLIFGMFFPDYSLLAMSLGSGIGYLLGFFAYEIYSKPGNNFS
;
A
#
# COMPACT_ATOMS: atom_id res chain seq x y z
N MET A 1 10.90 10.66 26.55
CA MET A 1 11.46 9.95 25.38
C MET A 1 10.56 8.83 24.86
N TRP A 2 9.74 8.15 25.69
CA TRP A 2 8.86 7.05 25.26
C TRP A 2 7.72 7.45 24.30
N LEU A 3 7.14 8.65 24.46
CA LEU A 3 6.09 9.16 23.57
C LEU A 3 6.56 9.40 22.13
N LEU A 4 7.80 9.86 21.94
CA LEU A 4 8.37 10.07 20.61
C LEU A 4 8.50 8.76 19.84
N THR A 5 8.93 7.69 20.52
CA THR A 5 9.05 6.34 19.93
C THR A 5 7.69 5.73 19.58
N ALA A 6 6.63 6.07 20.32
CA ALA A 6 5.27 5.63 20.02
C ALA A 6 4.60 6.43 18.88
N ILE A 7 4.85 7.74 18.80
CA ILE A 7 4.20 8.64 17.84
C ILE A 7 4.90 8.62 16.46
N ALA A 8 6.23 8.52 16.43
CA ALA A 8 7.01 8.50 15.19
C ALA A 8 6.50 7.50 14.13
N PRO A 9 6.25 6.21 14.44
CA PRO A 9 5.75 5.26 13.44
C PRO A 9 4.33 5.57 12.96
N VAL A 10 3.48 6.12 13.83
CA VAL A 10 2.13 6.56 13.44
C VAL A 10 2.21 7.72 12.45
N LEU A 11 3.12 8.67 12.66
CA LEU A 11 3.36 9.76 11.71
C LEU A 11 3.94 9.27 10.39
N ILE A 12 4.86 8.30 10.42
CA ILE A 12 5.43 7.71 9.20
C ILE A 12 4.34 7.00 8.39
N VAL A 13 3.56 6.12 9.03
CA VAL A 13 2.46 5.40 8.36
C VAL A 13 1.37 6.36 7.88
N GLY A 14 1.03 7.37 8.70
CA GLY A 14 0.08 8.42 8.31
C GLY A 14 0.54 9.21 7.08
N GLY A 15 1.81 9.62 7.05
CA GLY A 15 2.41 10.31 5.91
C GLY A 15 2.42 9.45 4.64
N ILE A 16 2.71 8.16 4.79
CA ILE A 16 2.65 7.17 3.70
C ILE A 16 1.24 7.09 3.11
N VAL A 17 0.21 6.95 3.95
CA VAL A 17 -1.19 6.84 3.51
C VAL A 17 -1.64 8.13 2.80
N VAL A 18 -1.33 9.29 3.36
CA VAL A 18 -1.66 10.60 2.75
C VAL A 18 -0.95 10.76 1.40
N TYR A 19 0.32 10.35 1.30
CA TYR A 19 1.06 10.39 0.03
C TYR A 19 0.42 9.50 -1.04
N VAL A 20 0.05 8.26 -0.69
CA VAL A 20 -0.61 7.33 -1.63
C VAL A 20 -1.95 7.87 -2.09
N ILE A 21 -2.80 8.32 -1.17
CA ILE A 21 -4.13 8.88 -1.52
C ILE A 21 -3.98 10.14 -2.37
N GLY A 22 -3.06 11.03 -2.01
CA GLY A 22 -2.78 12.25 -2.77
C GLY A 22 -2.26 11.95 -4.18
N ARG A 23 -1.35 10.99 -4.32
CA ARG A 23 -0.83 10.53 -5.63
C ARG A 23 -1.91 9.84 -6.45
N LEU A 24 -2.73 8.99 -5.84
CA LEU A 24 -3.89 8.37 -6.48
C LEU A 24 -4.84 9.41 -7.02
N LYS A 25 -5.27 10.35 -6.17
CA LYS A 25 -6.22 11.41 -6.54
C LYS A 25 -5.67 12.28 -7.67
N HIS A 26 -4.44 12.76 -7.56
CA HIS A 26 -3.82 13.57 -8.59
C HIS A 26 -3.70 12.84 -9.94
N LYS A 27 -3.36 11.55 -9.92
CA LYS A 27 -3.22 10.74 -11.14
C LYS A 27 -4.56 10.29 -11.74
N TYR A 28 -5.58 10.13 -10.89
CA TYR A 28 -6.96 9.88 -11.29
C TYR A 28 -7.53 11.11 -12.00
N ASP A 29 -7.38 12.29 -11.39
CA ASP A 29 -7.84 13.57 -11.94
C ASP A 29 -7.11 13.92 -13.25
N ASN A 30 -5.83 13.53 -13.38
CA ASN A 30 -5.04 13.71 -14.61
C ASN A 30 -5.26 12.62 -15.68
N GLY A 31 -6.18 11.67 -15.48
CA GLY A 31 -6.53 10.64 -16.48
C GLY A 31 -5.42 9.63 -16.80
N THR A 32 -4.32 9.62 -16.02
CA THR A 32 -3.18 8.71 -16.24
C THR A 32 -3.41 7.28 -15.74
N LEU A 33 -4.43 7.09 -14.91
CA LEU A 33 -4.91 5.77 -14.48
C LEU A 33 -5.87 5.22 -15.53
N GLY A 34 -5.35 4.38 -16.42
CA GLY A 34 -6.14 3.73 -17.45
C GLY A 34 -7.13 2.75 -16.81
N LYS A 35 -8.43 3.02 -16.93
CA LYS A 35 -9.46 2.01 -16.62
C LYS A 35 -9.28 0.86 -17.61
N LYS A 36 -8.95 -0.34 -17.13
CA LYS A 36 -8.90 -1.55 -17.98
C LYS A 36 -10.27 -1.80 -18.61
N LYS A 37 -10.29 -2.20 -19.88
CA LYS A 37 -11.50 -2.42 -20.70
C LYS A 37 -12.46 -3.49 -20.15
N SER A 38 -11.97 -4.40 -19.28
CA SER A 38 -12.76 -5.50 -18.71
C SER A 38 -13.03 -5.29 -17.21
N LYS A 39 -14.28 -5.51 -16.78
CA LYS A 39 -14.71 -5.44 -15.36
C LYS A 39 -13.87 -6.36 -14.46
N ASN A 40 -13.54 -7.57 -14.91
CA ASN A 40 -12.71 -8.50 -14.13
C ASN A 40 -11.28 -7.99 -13.96
N ALA A 41 -10.70 -7.37 -15.00
CA ALA A 41 -9.35 -6.84 -14.93
C ALA A 41 -9.27 -5.60 -14.05
N GLN A 42 -10.34 -4.79 -13.97
CA GLN A 42 -10.45 -3.71 -13.00
C GLN A 42 -10.59 -4.23 -11.56
N VAL A 43 -11.41 -5.28 -11.32
CA VAL A 43 -11.56 -5.89 -9.98
C VAL A 43 -10.23 -6.48 -9.49
N LEU A 44 -9.48 -7.16 -10.36
CA LEU A 44 -8.16 -7.68 -10.01
C LEU A 44 -7.17 -6.56 -9.68
N LEU A 45 -7.19 -5.46 -10.46
CA LEU A 45 -6.39 -4.29 -10.17
C LEU A 45 -6.77 -3.64 -8.84
N ASP A 46 -8.05 -3.41 -8.59
CA ASP A 46 -8.51 -2.77 -7.37
C ASP A 46 -8.17 -3.61 -6.13
N SER A 47 -8.05 -4.93 -6.31
CA SER A 47 -7.61 -5.86 -5.28
C SER A 47 -6.09 -5.85 -5.03
N LEU A 48 -5.26 -5.33 -5.94
CA LEU A 48 -3.79 -5.26 -5.73
C LEU A 48 -3.42 -4.39 -4.53
N ILE A 49 -4.19 -3.33 -4.27
CA ILE A 49 -3.98 -2.43 -3.14
C ILE A 49 -4.19 -3.16 -1.79
N PRO A 50 -5.36 -3.78 -1.53
CA PRO A 50 -5.56 -4.55 -0.30
C PRO A 50 -4.69 -5.81 -0.23
N ILE A 51 -4.34 -6.46 -1.36
CA ILE A 51 -3.38 -7.57 -1.38
C ILE A 51 -1.99 -7.10 -0.92
N GLY A 52 -1.51 -5.96 -1.42
CA GLY A 52 -0.22 -5.40 -0.99
C GLY A 52 -0.20 -5.11 0.51
N MET A 53 -1.29 -4.53 1.02
CA MET A 53 -1.47 -4.26 2.46
C MET A 53 -1.47 -5.55 3.30
N LEU A 54 -2.14 -6.62 2.84
CA LEU A 54 -2.15 -7.93 3.50
C LEU A 54 -0.76 -8.58 3.51
N VAL A 55 -0.07 -8.59 2.38
CA VAL A 55 1.29 -9.17 2.29
C VAL A 55 2.25 -8.40 3.20
N GLY A 56 2.18 -7.07 3.19
CA GLY A 56 2.97 -6.22 4.07
C GLY A 56 2.67 -6.46 5.55
N CYS A 57 1.39 -6.64 5.91
CA CYS A 57 0.98 -7.00 7.26
C CYS A 57 1.54 -8.37 7.68
N MET A 58 1.47 -9.39 6.82
CA MET A 58 2.02 -10.72 7.08
C MET A 58 3.53 -10.69 7.30
N ILE A 59 4.27 -9.92 6.50
CA ILE A 59 5.70 -9.70 6.70
C ILE A 59 5.94 -9.01 8.05
N GLY A 60 5.14 -7.98 8.37
CA GLY A 60 5.18 -7.29 9.66
C GLY A 60 4.94 -8.21 10.85
N LEU A 61 4.02 -9.18 10.73
CA LEU A 61 3.76 -10.20 11.76
C LEU A 61 4.92 -11.18 11.92
N ILE A 62 5.52 -11.63 10.81
CA ILE A 62 6.71 -12.51 10.86
C ILE A 62 7.85 -11.79 11.57
N PHE A 63 8.11 -10.51 11.24
CA PHE A 63 9.10 -9.70 11.96
C PHE A 63 8.73 -9.44 13.42
N GLY A 64 7.44 -9.25 13.70
CA GLY A 64 6.91 -9.08 15.06
C GLY A 64 7.10 -10.31 15.95
N MET A 65 7.20 -11.52 15.38
CA MET A 65 7.53 -12.73 16.14
C MET A 65 8.97 -12.73 16.66
N PHE A 66 9.91 -12.11 15.94
CA PHE A 66 11.30 -11.97 16.40
C PHE A 66 11.49 -10.85 17.42
N PHE A 67 10.61 -9.83 17.38
CA PHE A 67 10.68 -8.64 18.23
C PHE A 67 9.29 -8.29 18.80
N PRO A 68 8.80 -9.04 19.81
CA PRO A 68 7.41 -8.95 20.30
C PRO A 68 7.05 -7.57 20.85
N ASP A 69 7.99 -6.86 21.47
CA ASP A 69 7.77 -5.49 22.00
C ASP A 69 7.40 -4.48 20.91
N TYR A 70 7.76 -4.76 19.66
CA TYR A 70 7.50 -3.90 18.50
C TYR A 70 6.49 -4.51 17.54
N SER A 71 5.77 -5.57 17.91
CA SER A 71 4.91 -6.35 17.02
C SER A 71 3.80 -5.51 16.36
N LEU A 72 3.10 -4.66 17.14
CA LEU A 72 2.10 -3.73 16.61
C LEU A 72 2.69 -2.70 15.64
N LEU A 73 3.92 -2.27 15.93
CA LEU A 73 4.65 -1.25 15.19
C LEU A 73 5.16 -1.83 13.85
N ALA A 74 5.69 -3.05 13.87
CA ALA A 74 6.10 -3.83 12.71
C ALA A 74 4.91 -4.20 11.81
N MET A 75 3.77 -4.58 12.40
CA MET A 75 2.53 -4.85 11.66
C MET A 75 2.00 -3.58 10.98
N SER A 76 1.98 -2.45 11.69
CA SER A 76 1.52 -1.17 11.14
C SER A 76 2.44 -0.65 10.02
N LEU A 77 3.76 -0.68 10.23
CA LEU A 77 4.74 -0.30 9.20
C LEU A 77 4.70 -1.24 8.00
N GLY A 78 4.65 -2.56 8.25
CA GLY A 78 4.55 -3.57 7.21
C GLY A 78 3.31 -3.36 6.35
N SER A 79 2.15 -3.14 6.97
CA SER A 79 0.90 -2.82 6.28
C SER A 79 0.99 -1.52 5.47
N GLY A 80 1.57 -0.46 6.03
CA GLY A 80 1.76 0.83 5.33
C GLY A 80 2.71 0.73 4.12
N ILE A 81 3.83 0.01 4.26
CA ILE A 81 4.77 -0.26 3.16
C ILE A 81 4.12 -1.17 2.11
N GLY A 82 3.38 -2.18 2.55
CA GLY A 82 2.61 -3.06 1.68
C GLY A 82 1.56 -2.31 0.86
N TYR A 83 0.89 -1.35 1.48
CA TYR A 83 -0.06 -0.46 0.81
C TYR A 83 0.60 0.42 -0.26
N LEU A 84 1.81 0.96 0.00
CA LEU A 84 2.61 1.68 -1.02
C LEU A 84 2.97 0.80 -2.20
N LEU A 85 3.47 -0.41 -1.93
CA LEU A 85 3.87 -1.34 -2.98
C LEU A 85 2.66 -1.83 -3.78
N GLY A 86 1.54 -2.11 -3.11
CA GLY A 86 0.26 -2.42 -3.75
C GLY A 86 -0.25 -1.29 -4.65
N PHE A 87 -0.08 -0.04 -4.21
CA PHE A 87 -0.38 1.14 -5.04
C PHE A 87 0.55 1.25 -6.26
N PHE A 88 1.86 1.05 -6.09
CA PHE A 88 2.80 1.10 -7.21
C PHE A 88 2.54 -0.01 -8.23
N ALA A 89 2.21 -1.21 -7.75
CA ALA A 89 1.76 -2.31 -8.59
C ALA A 89 0.47 -1.94 -9.32
N TYR A 90 -0.55 -1.42 -8.63
CA TYR A 90 -1.77 -0.91 -9.26
C TYR A 90 -1.48 0.12 -10.36
N GLU A 91 -0.58 1.08 -10.11
CA GLU A 91 -0.20 2.11 -11.08
C GLU A 91 0.48 1.52 -12.32
N ILE A 92 1.48 0.65 -12.14
CA ILE A 92 2.17 -0.03 -13.24
C ILE A 92 1.15 -0.88 -14.02
N TYR A 93 0.30 -1.61 -13.30
CA TYR A 93 -0.63 -2.53 -13.93
C TYR A 93 -1.88 -1.84 -14.52
N SER A 94 -2.13 -0.57 -14.20
CA SER A 94 -3.24 0.25 -14.75
C SER A 94 -2.87 0.98 -16.03
N LYS A 95 -1.58 1.12 -16.35
CA LYS A 95 -1.17 1.75 -17.61
C LYS A 95 -1.58 0.89 -18.81
N PRO A 96 -2.22 1.46 -19.85
CA PRO A 96 -2.84 0.73 -20.96
C PRO A 96 -1.88 -0.07 -21.86
N GLY A 97 -0.58 -0.11 -21.57
CA GLY A 97 0.43 -0.89 -22.31
C GLY A 97 0.62 -2.33 -21.83
N ASN A 98 0.06 -2.72 -20.68
CA ASN A 98 0.18 -4.08 -20.15
C ASN A 98 -1.05 -4.93 -20.53
N ASN A 99 -1.16 -5.20 -21.82
CA ASN A 99 -1.95 -6.32 -22.28
C ASN A 99 -1.32 -7.58 -21.65
N PHE A 100 -1.90 -8.07 -20.56
CA PHE A 100 -1.80 -9.48 -20.21
C PHE A 100 -2.50 -10.21 -21.36
N SER A 101 -1.72 -10.48 -22.40
CA SER A 101 -2.09 -11.40 -23.46
C SER A 101 -1.82 -12.82 -23.02
#